data_AF-A0A2G6VX42-F1
#
_entry.id   AF-A0A2G6VX42-F1
#
_cell.length_a   1.000
_cell.length_b   1.000
_cell.length_c   1.000
_cell.angle_alpha   90.00
_cell.angle_beta   90.00
_cell.angle_gamma   90.00
#
_symmetry.space_group_name_H-M   'P 1'
#
loop_
_entity.id
_entity.type
_entity.pdbx_description
1 polymer ?
#
loop_
_entity_poly.entity_id
_entity_poly.type
_entity_poly.pdbx_seq_one_letter_code
_entity_poly.pdbx_strand_id
1 'polypeptide(L)'
;MKTKNLLLTFAILFIALISGCAEDDFIAPEGICPVVQSTTPVNGALAVPFRQLISATFNEEMDAATINQSTFIITKADGSTITGTVTYSGTTATFTPSSPLTPNTTYSARIKTGVKDVMGNALQADYVWTFSTGMLIVPMVSATDPLNNAVNITLNKTITATFSVPMNPLTLNSSTFTVKQGTNTVAGVITYSGSTVSFTPTNLLTANTVYTVTITTGAESTLDTPLAANYVWNFTTAAAPTVTSTDPLNNATGVNLNKTVTATFSVPMDPLSINATTFTLRQGTTVIPGVVTYTGGNTASFNPVNSLNPGLTYTATITTGAKSTLGIPLANNYVWNFTTANTVTPTPIVTSGLFFGVFGGNAGITNQGLLSVVDGTIGTTAASSLVTGFTDGTSGDVYTVTPLNNGVVTDGIFTDAPAPGNATKAATALAGLNAARDLYNSISPASMPGGVANPGAGELGGLTLAPGIYTASSSFTITNGNLTLNANGDPNAKWYFQAPSTLTVGDSMPSSVTFLNGVGNPNNVYWYVGTAAVINYAGGGVMVGNIIANSGVTLSSPANSTNPFLTVLNGRAISLVASVTMVNTVINVPN
;
A
#
# COMPACT_ATOMS: atom_id res chain seq x y z
N MET A 1 96.76 -24.34 -70.64
CA MET A 1 98.07 -24.78 -70.14
C MET A 1 98.87 -23.54 -69.75
N LYS A 2 99.44 -23.50 -68.54
CA LYS A 2 100.50 -22.58 -68.04
C LYS A 2 100.12 -21.17 -67.57
N THR A 3 99.90 -21.11 -66.26
CA THR A 3 100.48 -20.22 -65.24
C THR A 3 101.62 -19.25 -65.65
N LYS A 4 101.56 -18.07 -65.00
CA LYS A 4 102.67 -17.20 -64.55
C LYS A 4 103.61 -16.65 -65.63
N ASN A 5 103.36 -15.42 -66.10
CA ASN A 5 104.41 -14.41 -66.40
C ASN A 5 103.87 -13.05 -66.90
N LEU A 6 102.84 -12.48 -66.25
CA LEU A 6 102.39 -11.11 -66.58
C LEU A 6 102.22 -10.25 -65.33
N LEU A 7 103.19 -10.35 -64.43
CA LEU A 7 103.26 -9.62 -63.15
C LEU A 7 104.42 -8.61 -63.10
N LEU A 8 105.02 -8.28 -64.26
CA LEU A 8 106.21 -7.42 -64.34
C LEU A 8 106.01 -6.05 -65.02
N THR A 9 104.78 -5.65 -65.36
CA THR A 9 104.51 -4.37 -66.06
C THR A 9 103.63 -3.39 -65.28
N PHE A 10 103.18 -3.74 -64.07
CA PHE A 10 102.26 -2.91 -63.26
C PHE A 10 102.93 -2.09 -62.15
N ALA A 11 104.26 -2.20 -61.96
CA ALA A 11 104.97 -1.58 -60.84
C ALA A 11 105.68 -0.25 -61.17
N ILE A 12 105.65 0.22 -62.43
CA ILE A 12 106.32 1.46 -62.87
C ILE A 12 105.31 2.52 -63.40
N LEU A 13 104.00 2.28 -63.26
CA LEU A 13 102.93 3.25 -63.55
C LEU A 13 102.25 3.76 -62.26
N PHE A 14 103.00 3.91 -61.17
CA PHE A 14 102.48 4.32 -59.85
C PHE A 14 103.17 5.57 -59.26
N ILE A 15 104.00 6.28 -60.03
CA ILE A 15 104.73 7.51 -59.57
C ILE A 15 104.43 8.74 -60.47
N ALA A 16 103.46 8.67 -61.38
CA ALA A 16 103.06 9.80 -62.22
C ALA A 16 101.54 9.97 -62.29
N LEU A 17 100.91 10.28 -61.13
CA LEU A 17 99.57 10.89 -61.02
C LEU A 17 99.34 11.34 -59.56
N ILE A 18 100.19 12.25 -59.09
CA ILE A 18 99.95 13.09 -57.91
C ILE A 18 99.81 14.52 -58.44
N SER A 19 98.61 14.89 -58.89
CA SER A 19 98.16 16.27 -59.14
C SER A 19 96.70 16.22 -59.62
N GLY A 20 95.79 16.11 -58.65
CA GLY A 20 94.35 16.05 -58.91
C GLY A 20 93.53 15.76 -57.65
N CYS A 21 93.97 16.22 -56.49
CA CYS A 21 93.09 16.38 -55.35
C CYS A 21 92.62 17.84 -55.39
N ALA A 22 91.42 18.07 -55.91
CA ALA A 22 90.66 19.21 -55.44
C ALA A 22 90.37 18.95 -53.95
N GLU A 23 90.59 19.95 -53.10
CA GLU A 23 89.94 19.95 -51.78
C GLU A 23 88.45 19.78 -52.03
N ASP A 24 87.86 18.74 -51.43
CA ASP A 24 86.41 18.61 -51.37
C ASP A 24 85.92 19.65 -50.36
N ASP A 25 85.53 20.82 -50.85
CA ASP A 25 84.85 21.88 -50.10
C ASP A 25 83.43 21.46 -49.67
N PHE A 26 83.17 20.16 -49.48
CA PHE A 26 81.92 19.67 -48.91
C PHE A 26 81.87 20.00 -47.42
N ILE A 27 81.41 21.22 -47.12
CA ILE A 27 80.83 21.54 -45.82
C ILE A 27 79.51 20.76 -45.76
N ALA A 28 79.50 19.65 -45.00
CA ALA A 28 78.25 19.02 -44.62
C ALA A 28 77.36 20.07 -43.95
N PRO A 29 76.10 20.29 -44.39
CA PRO A 29 75.19 21.14 -43.64
C PRO A 29 75.07 20.52 -42.24
N GLU A 30 75.54 21.22 -41.20
CA GLU A 30 75.18 20.86 -39.83
C GLU A 30 73.69 21.15 -39.67
N GLY A 31 72.89 20.12 -39.90
CA GLY A 31 71.44 20.11 -39.72
C GLY A 31 71.01 18.71 -39.31
N ILE A 32 70.08 18.62 -38.35
CA ILE A 32 69.46 17.34 -38.02
C ILE A 32 68.67 16.92 -39.26
N CYS A 33 68.86 15.68 -39.72
CA CYS A 33 68.06 15.19 -40.84
C CYS A 33 66.65 14.84 -40.33
N PRO A 34 65.60 15.10 -41.12
CA PRO A 34 64.25 14.78 -40.70
C PRO A 34 64.08 13.27 -40.56
N VAL A 35 63.43 12.85 -39.48
CA VAL A 35 63.08 11.47 -39.16
C VAL A 35 61.62 11.39 -38.72
N VAL A 36 60.93 10.31 -39.11
CA VAL A 36 59.59 10.01 -38.60
C VAL A 36 59.72 9.47 -37.18
N GLN A 37 59.20 10.21 -36.20
CA GLN A 37 59.21 9.83 -34.79
C GLN A 37 58.08 8.89 -34.42
N SER A 38 56.90 9.09 -35.02
CA SER A 38 55.72 8.27 -34.72
C SER A 38 54.74 8.26 -35.89
N THR A 39 53.91 7.23 -35.94
CA THR A 39 52.84 7.09 -36.93
C THR A 39 51.52 6.73 -36.25
N THR A 40 50.42 7.15 -36.86
CA THR A 40 49.08 6.65 -36.52
C THR A 40 48.42 6.15 -37.80
N PRO A 41 48.03 4.87 -37.91
CA PRO A 41 48.31 3.78 -36.95
C PRO A 41 49.81 3.55 -36.75
N VAL A 42 50.16 2.98 -35.59
CA VAL A 42 51.53 2.50 -35.33
C VAL A 42 51.88 1.33 -36.25
N ASN A 43 53.18 1.12 -36.51
CA ASN A 43 53.63 0.02 -37.36
C ASN A 43 53.13 -1.35 -36.84
N GLY A 44 52.54 -2.15 -37.72
CA GLY A 44 51.94 -3.44 -37.41
C GLY A 44 50.57 -3.39 -36.73
N ALA A 45 49.94 -2.21 -36.62
CA ALA A 45 48.61 -2.09 -36.00
C ALA A 45 47.58 -3.00 -36.68
N LEU A 46 46.77 -3.67 -35.86
CA LEU A 46 45.66 -4.52 -36.29
C LEU A 46 44.32 -3.87 -35.94
N ALA A 47 43.24 -4.32 -36.59
CA ALA A 47 41.89 -3.84 -36.36
C ALA A 47 41.74 -2.31 -36.50
N VAL A 48 42.45 -1.72 -37.46
CA VAL A 48 42.36 -0.30 -37.75
C VAL A 48 40.96 0.05 -38.31
N PRO A 49 40.29 1.13 -37.81
CA PRO A 49 39.01 1.58 -38.33
C PRO A 49 39.05 1.93 -39.82
N PHE A 50 37.92 1.77 -40.52
CA PHE A 50 37.89 1.92 -41.97
C PHE A 50 38.04 3.37 -42.43
N ARG A 51 37.78 4.37 -41.57
CA ARG A 51 38.00 5.79 -41.87
C ARG A 51 39.23 6.39 -41.19
N GLN A 52 40.16 5.55 -40.73
CA GLN A 52 41.36 5.97 -40.04
C GLN A 52 42.14 7.04 -40.85
N LEU A 53 42.42 8.18 -40.19
CA LEU A 53 43.41 9.14 -40.68
C LEU A 53 44.80 8.55 -40.47
N ILE A 54 45.62 8.57 -41.52
CA ILE A 54 46.94 7.97 -41.49
C ILE A 54 47.96 9.09 -41.39
N SER A 55 48.73 9.14 -40.31
CA SER A 55 49.67 10.25 -40.05
C SER A 55 51.08 9.79 -39.70
N ALA A 56 52.03 10.68 -39.95
CA ALA A 56 53.43 10.58 -39.57
C ALA A 56 53.88 11.91 -38.96
N THR A 57 54.48 11.85 -37.77
CA THR A 57 55.03 13.01 -37.05
C THR A 57 56.54 12.99 -37.15
N PHE A 58 57.11 14.11 -37.58
CA PHE A 58 58.55 14.29 -37.75
C PHE A 58 59.18 14.90 -36.49
N ASN A 59 60.49 14.74 -36.33
CA ASN A 59 61.28 15.35 -35.24
C ASN A 59 61.42 16.87 -35.36
N GLU A 60 61.12 17.42 -36.54
CA GLU A 60 61.29 18.83 -36.86
C GLU A 60 60.25 19.30 -37.89
N GLU A 61 60.26 20.60 -38.15
CA GLU A 61 59.38 21.23 -39.14
C GLU A 61 59.86 20.91 -40.57
N MET A 62 58.91 20.53 -41.42
CA MET A 62 59.14 20.10 -42.79
C MET A 62 58.70 21.17 -43.78
N ASP A 63 59.31 21.19 -44.96
CA ASP A 63 58.77 21.95 -46.08
C ASP A 63 57.46 21.30 -46.55
N ALA A 64 56.35 21.95 -46.22
CA ALA A 64 55.00 21.52 -46.55
C ALA A 64 54.80 21.27 -48.06
N ALA A 65 55.50 21.98 -48.95
CA ALA A 65 55.37 21.79 -50.39
C ALA A 65 55.90 20.40 -50.85
N THR A 66 56.86 19.85 -50.12
CA THR A 66 57.44 18.53 -50.40
C THR A 66 56.61 17.36 -49.88
N ILE A 67 55.62 17.63 -49.02
CA ILE A 67 54.71 16.64 -48.43
C ILE A 67 53.38 16.66 -49.20
N ASN A 68 53.23 15.73 -50.14
CA ASN A 68 52.06 15.64 -51.02
C ASN A 68 51.79 14.17 -51.40
N GLN A 69 50.78 13.93 -52.25
CA GLN A 69 50.36 12.57 -52.64
C GLN A 69 51.43 11.75 -53.38
N SER A 70 52.48 12.38 -53.92
CA SER A 70 53.59 11.68 -54.56
C SER A 70 54.66 11.20 -53.57
N THR A 71 54.73 11.82 -52.38
CA THR A 71 55.73 11.57 -51.34
C THR A 71 55.15 10.90 -50.08
N PHE A 72 53.86 11.04 -49.80
CA PHE A 72 53.12 10.27 -48.79
C PHE A 72 52.09 9.37 -49.49
N ILE A 73 52.40 8.08 -49.57
CA ILE A 73 51.63 7.10 -50.35
C ILE A 73 51.14 5.98 -49.44
N ILE A 74 49.89 5.56 -49.65
CA ILE A 74 49.29 4.38 -49.04
C ILE A 74 49.00 3.36 -50.15
N THR A 75 49.43 2.11 -49.98
CA THR A 75 49.17 1.01 -50.92
C THR A 75 48.56 -0.21 -50.24
N LYS A 76 47.81 -1.02 -50.99
CA LYS A 76 47.45 -2.39 -50.57
C LYS A 76 48.59 -3.36 -50.84
N ALA A 77 48.46 -4.59 -50.35
CA ALA A 77 49.41 -5.68 -50.61
C ALA A 77 49.55 -6.05 -52.10
N ASP A 78 48.53 -5.79 -52.93
CA ASP A 78 48.56 -5.99 -54.38
C ASP A 78 49.28 -4.86 -55.15
N GLY A 79 49.78 -3.85 -54.45
CA GLY A 79 50.48 -2.69 -55.02
C GLY A 79 49.55 -1.56 -55.49
N SER A 80 48.23 -1.70 -55.40
CA SER A 80 47.29 -0.62 -55.72
C SER A 80 47.41 0.54 -54.72
N THR A 81 47.44 1.78 -55.22
CA THR A 81 47.49 2.99 -54.40
C THR A 81 46.09 3.38 -53.93
N ILE A 82 46.00 3.87 -52.70
CA ILE A 82 44.77 4.44 -52.14
C ILE A 82 44.75 5.93 -52.43
N THR A 83 43.62 6.41 -52.94
CA THR A 83 43.39 7.83 -53.19
C THR A 83 43.03 8.55 -51.90
N GLY A 84 43.50 9.78 -51.74
CA GLY A 84 43.24 10.58 -50.55
C GLY A 84 43.94 11.94 -50.62
N THR A 85 43.67 12.78 -49.63
CA THR A 85 44.29 14.11 -49.53
C THR A 85 45.39 14.08 -48.49
N VAL A 86 46.53 14.71 -48.80
CA VAL A 86 47.63 14.90 -47.86
C VAL A 86 47.60 16.34 -47.35
N THR A 87 47.63 16.50 -46.03
CA THR A 87 47.76 17.79 -45.35
C THR A 87 48.96 17.75 -44.41
N TYR A 88 49.60 18.89 -44.21
CA TYR A 88 50.71 19.02 -43.26
C TYR A 88 50.43 20.20 -42.31
N SER A 89 50.64 20.01 -41.01
CA SER A 89 50.46 21.04 -39.99
C SER A 89 51.37 20.79 -38.80
N GLY A 90 52.06 21.83 -38.34
CA GLY A 90 53.08 21.70 -37.29
C GLY A 90 54.20 20.78 -37.77
N THR A 91 54.39 19.64 -37.11
CA THR A 91 55.34 18.59 -37.51
C THR A 91 54.66 17.31 -38.01
N THR A 92 53.36 17.34 -38.31
CA THR A 92 52.58 16.13 -38.66
C THR A 92 52.03 16.21 -40.08
N ALA A 93 52.36 15.19 -40.88
CA ALA A 93 51.70 14.90 -42.15
C ALA A 93 50.52 13.95 -41.92
N THR A 94 49.37 14.24 -42.50
CA THR A 94 48.14 13.44 -42.40
C THR A 94 47.59 13.15 -43.79
N PHE A 95 47.43 11.87 -44.10
CA PHE A 95 46.72 11.34 -45.25
C PHE A 95 45.29 11.00 -44.86
N THR A 96 44.32 11.60 -45.55
CA THR A 96 42.89 11.33 -45.40
C THR A 96 42.41 10.52 -46.60
N PRO A 97 42.09 9.22 -46.45
CA PRO A 97 41.54 8.42 -47.53
C PRO A 97 40.25 9.03 -48.11
N SER A 98 40.10 9.05 -49.43
CA SER A 98 38.90 9.59 -50.11
C SER A 98 37.68 8.66 -50.02
N SER A 99 37.91 7.40 -49.63
CA SER A 99 36.87 6.39 -49.39
C SER A 99 37.32 5.49 -48.23
N PRO A 100 36.38 4.84 -47.52
CA PRO A 100 36.74 3.92 -46.46
C PRO A 100 37.70 2.84 -46.94
N LEU A 101 38.67 2.51 -46.10
CA LEU A 101 39.60 1.43 -46.32
C LEU A 101 38.84 0.09 -46.37
N THR A 102 39.19 -0.74 -47.34
CA THR A 102 38.68 -2.10 -47.49
C THR A 102 38.87 -2.92 -46.20
N PRO A 103 37.86 -3.65 -45.70
CA PRO A 103 37.98 -4.53 -44.54
C PRO A 103 38.99 -5.67 -44.74
N ASN A 104 39.51 -6.21 -43.63
CA ASN A 104 40.45 -7.33 -43.58
C ASN A 104 41.61 -7.21 -44.58
N THR A 105 42.18 -6.01 -44.71
CA THR A 105 43.19 -5.69 -45.72
C THR A 105 44.40 -5.05 -45.06
N THR A 106 45.60 -5.53 -45.42
CA THR A 106 46.87 -4.92 -45.01
C THR A 106 47.26 -3.81 -45.97
N TYR A 107 47.58 -2.66 -45.41
CA TYR A 107 48.08 -1.48 -46.09
C TYR A 107 49.54 -1.23 -45.72
N SER A 108 50.28 -0.65 -46.67
CA SER A 108 51.63 -0.14 -46.49
C SER A 108 51.61 1.36 -46.72
N ALA A 109 52.00 2.12 -45.71
CA ALA A 109 52.16 3.56 -45.78
C ALA A 109 53.64 3.89 -45.95
N ARG A 110 53.94 4.88 -46.79
CA ARG A 110 55.30 5.26 -47.15
C ARG A 110 55.45 6.78 -47.20
N ILE A 111 56.45 7.28 -46.47
CA ILE A 111 57.03 8.61 -46.70
C ILE A 111 58.31 8.42 -47.51
N LYS A 112 58.38 9.03 -48.71
CA LYS A 112 59.55 8.94 -49.57
C LYS A 112 60.66 9.90 -49.16
N THR A 113 61.90 9.58 -49.52
CA THR A 113 63.06 10.49 -49.39
C THR A 113 62.93 11.85 -50.11
N GLY A 114 61.90 12.02 -50.95
CA GLY A 114 61.57 13.30 -51.57
C GLY A 114 61.04 14.37 -50.61
N VAL A 115 60.65 14.03 -49.38
CA VAL A 115 60.27 15.02 -48.36
C VAL A 115 61.51 15.69 -47.76
N LYS A 116 61.43 17.00 -47.51
CA LYS A 116 62.55 17.80 -47.00
C LYS A 116 62.14 18.66 -45.81
N ASP A 117 63.11 19.00 -44.96
CA ASP A 117 62.96 20.03 -43.94
C ASP A 117 62.95 21.44 -44.56
N VAL A 118 62.73 22.47 -43.73
CA VAL A 118 62.74 23.88 -44.18
C VAL A 118 64.14 24.38 -44.61
N MET A 119 65.20 23.65 -44.27
CA MET A 119 66.59 23.91 -44.69
C MET A 119 66.97 23.14 -45.96
N GLY A 120 66.08 22.29 -46.48
CA GLY A 120 66.28 21.49 -47.69
C GLY A 120 66.91 20.11 -47.47
N ASN A 121 67.15 19.68 -46.23
CA ASN A 121 67.66 18.33 -45.94
C ASN A 121 66.54 17.31 -46.16
N ALA A 122 66.85 16.25 -46.89
CA ALA A 122 65.90 15.19 -47.23
C ALA A 122 65.83 14.12 -46.14
N LEU A 123 64.67 13.44 -46.05
CA LEU A 123 64.57 12.18 -45.31
C LEU A 123 65.60 11.17 -45.91
N GLN A 124 66.44 10.58 -45.06
CA GLN A 124 67.59 9.78 -45.52
C GLN A 124 67.20 8.45 -46.18
N ALA A 125 66.07 7.86 -45.80
CA ALA A 125 65.53 6.63 -46.37
C ALA A 125 64.00 6.66 -46.36
N ASP A 126 63.37 6.00 -47.34
CA ASP A 126 61.91 5.84 -47.34
C ASP A 126 61.46 5.24 -46.00
N TYR A 127 60.57 5.93 -45.30
CA TYR A 127 59.98 5.41 -44.07
C TYR A 127 58.71 4.64 -44.43
N VAL A 128 58.70 3.34 -44.14
CA VAL A 128 57.60 2.43 -44.47
C VAL A 128 57.07 1.79 -43.20
N TRP A 129 55.75 1.80 -43.03
CA TRP A 129 55.07 1.05 -41.97
C TRP A 129 53.82 0.39 -42.52
N THR A 130 53.39 -0.67 -41.85
CA THR A 130 52.20 -1.41 -42.24
C THR A 130 51.12 -1.32 -41.18
N PHE A 131 49.88 -1.50 -41.59
CA PHE A 131 48.75 -1.67 -40.69
C PHE A 131 47.66 -2.48 -41.39
N SER A 132 46.80 -3.15 -40.62
CA SER A 132 45.71 -3.96 -41.15
C SER A 132 44.37 -3.47 -40.63
N THR A 133 43.41 -3.27 -41.53
CA THR A 133 42.02 -3.03 -41.16
C THR A 133 41.40 -4.27 -40.54
N GLY A 134 40.41 -4.07 -39.67
CA GLY A 134 39.69 -5.18 -39.04
C GLY A 134 38.80 -5.95 -40.01
N MET A 135 38.31 -7.12 -39.58
CA MET A 135 37.23 -7.82 -40.28
C MET A 135 35.95 -6.96 -40.29
N LEU A 136 35.17 -7.05 -41.37
CA LEU A 136 33.85 -6.43 -41.42
C LEU A 136 32.90 -7.22 -40.52
N ILE A 137 32.55 -6.67 -39.37
CA ILE A 137 31.52 -7.23 -38.48
C ILE A 137 30.37 -6.25 -38.44
N VAL A 138 29.23 -6.67 -38.99
CA VAL A 138 28.02 -5.84 -38.99
C VAL A 138 27.39 -5.91 -37.59
N PRO A 139 27.20 -4.77 -36.91
CA PRO A 139 26.52 -4.76 -35.63
C PRO A 139 25.09 -5.27 -35.77
N MET A 140 24.65 -6.03 -34.78
CA MET A 140 23.28 -6.51 -34.66
C MET A 140 22.78 -6.21 -33.25
N VAL A 141 21.51 -5.81 -33.10
CA VAL A 141 20.86 -5.76 -31.80
C VAL A 141 20.58 -7.19 -31.35
N SER A 142 21.29 -7.64 -30.31
CA SER A 142 21.21 -9.00 -29.78
C SER A 142 20.12 -9.16 -28.72
N ALA A 143 19.80 -8.09 -27.98
CA ALA A 143 18.74 -8.07 -26.99
C ALA A 143 18.15 -6.67 -26.83
N THR A 144 16.88 -6.60 -26.43
CA THR A 144 16.18 -5.37 -26.07
C THR A 144 15.47 -5.55 -24.74
N ASP A 145 15.38 -4.48 -23.97
CA ASP A 145 14.52 -4.41 -22.79
C ASP A 145 13.83 -3.02 -22.76
N PRO A 146 12.49 -2.94 -22.89
CA PRO A 146 11.55 -4.05 -23.03
C PRO A 146 11.76 -4.89 -24.30
N LEU A 147 11.41 -6.17 -24.20
CA LEU A 147 11.33 -7.07 -25.36
C LEU A 147 10.32 -6.56 -26.39
N ASN A 148 10.49 -6.96 -27.65
CA ASN A 148 9.55 -6.60 -28.71
C ASN A 148 8.13 -7.11 -28.42
N ASN A 149 7.14 -6.23 -28.57
CA ASN A 149 5.72 -6.42 -28.21
C ASN A 149 5.47 -6.70 -26.72
N ALA A 150 6.41 -6.40 -25.82
CA ALA A 150 6.17 -6.56 -24.40
C ALA A 150 5.02 -5.64 -23.94
N VAL A 151 4.20 -6.12 -23.01
CA VAL A 151 3.05 -5.40 -22.43
C VAL A 151 3.26 -5.20 -20.93
N ASN A 152 2.44 -4.33 -20.33
CA ASN A 152 2.49 -4.03 -18.90
C ASN A 152 3.84 -3.48 -18.41
N ILE A 153 4.49 -2.67 -19.25
CA ILE A 153 5.77 -2.04 -18.91
C ILE A 153 5.56 -0.85 -17.96
N THR A 154 6.43 -0.71 -16.96
CA THR A 154 6.40 0.40 -16.00
C THR A 154 6.63 1.75 -16.69
N LEU A 155 6.05 2.83 -16.16
CA LEU A 155 6.14 4.15 -16.81
C LEU A 155 7.51 4.82 -16.67
N ASN A 156 8.33 4.37 -15.72
CA ASN A 156 9.69 4.84 -15.49
C ASN A 156 10.74 3.94 -16.16
N LYS A 157 10.34 3.08 -17.10
CA LYS A 157 11.24 2.09 -17.70
C LYS A 157 12.39 2.77 -18.45
N THR A 158 13.62 2.44 -18.07
CA THR A 158 14.80 2.64 -18.92
C THR A 158 14.76 1.61 -20.04
N ILE A 159 14.83 2.10 -21.27
CA ILE A 159 14.77 1.30 -22.49
C ILE A 159 16.20 0.99 -22.91
N THR A 160 16.55 -0.25 -23.15
CA THR A 160 17.91 -0.67 -23.49
C THR A 160 17.95 -1.53 -24.74
N ALA A 161 19.09 -1.48 -25.42
CA ALA A 161 19.45 -2.39 -26.49
C ALA A 161 20.91 -2.81 -26.33
N THR A 162 21.18 -4.10 -26.46
CA THR A 162 22.52 -4.68 -26.44
C THR A 162 22.90 -5.06 -27.86
N PHE A 163 24.14 -4.74 -28.25
CA PHE A 163 24.69 -5.02 -29.57
C PHE A 163 25.65 -6.21 -29.55
N SER A 164 25.83 -6.85 -30.71
CA SER A 164 26.78 -7.96 -30.90
C SER A 164 28.26 -7.53 -30.82
N VAL A 165 28.54 -6.24 -30.98
CA VAL A 165 29.89 -5.63 -30.91
C VAL A 165 29.81 -4.27 -30.20
N PRO A 166 30.95 -3.73 -29.71
CA PRO A 166 31.00 -2.36 -29.22
C PRO A 166 30.63 -1.33 -30.31
N MET A 167 29.75 -0.40 -29.95
CA MET A 167 29.28 0.72 -30.76
C MET A 167 30.07 2.00 -30.45
N ASN A 168 30.16 2.90 -31.43
CA ASN A 168 30.69 4.23 -31.26
C ASN A 168 29.65 5.11 -30.51
N PRO A 169 29.92 5.53 -29.26
CA PRO A 169 28.93 6.25 -28.45
C PRO A 169 28.49 7.59 -29.07
N LEU A 170 29.33 8.24 -29.87
CA LEU A 170 29.00 9.52 -30.51
C LEU A 170 27.92 9.37 -31.60
N THR A 171 27.81 8.19 -32.18
CA THR A 171 26.80 7.86 -33.19
C THR A 171 25.48 7.40 -32.57
N LEU A 172 25.43 7.12 -31.26
CA LEU A 172 24.24 6.73 -30.51
C LEU A 172 23.66 7.95 -29.79
N ASN A 173 22.81 8.70 -30.48
CA ASN A 173 22.26 9.98 -30.03
C ASN A 173 20.77 10.09 -30.37
N SER A 174 20.17 11.25 -30.11
CA SER A 174 18.72 11.46 -30.27
C SER A 174 18.21 11.37 -31.72
N SER A 175 19.09 11.40 -32.72
CA SER A 175 18.69 11.12 -34.11
C SER A 175 18.76 9.64 -34.50
N THR A 176 19.59 8.85 -33.81
CA THR A 176 19.85 7.45 -34.18
C THR A 176 19.21 6.45 -33.23
N PHE A 177 18.93 6.81 -31.98
CA PHE A 177 18.09 6.07 -31.03
C PHE A 177 16.87 6.94 -30.69
N THR A 178 15.73 6.63 -31.29
CA THR A 178 14.49 7.39 -31.08
C THR A 178 13.44 6.53 -30.40
N VAL A 179 12.74 7.11 -29.42
CA VAL A 179 11.54 6.53 -28.81
C VAL A 179 10.34 7.41 -29.16
N LYS A 180 9.29 6.83 -29.72
CA LYS A 180 8.11 7.58 -30.18
C LYS A 180 6.81 7.02 -29.62
N GLN A 181 5.88 7.92 -29.32
CA GLN A 181 4.46 7.66 -29.11
C GLN A 181 3.71 8.09 -30.37
N GLY A 182 3.40 7.14 -31.26
CA GLY A 182 2.89 7.46 -32.59
C GLY A 182 3.88 8.37 -33.34
N THR A 183 3.49 9.60 -33.66
CA THR A 183 4.36 10.58 -34.34
C THR A 183 5.21 11.40 -33.37
N ASN A 184 4.88 11.44 -32.08
CA ASN A 184 5.53 12.29 -31.09
C ASN A 184 6.82 11.64 -30.56
N THR A 185 7.92 12.38 -30.57
CA THR A 185 9.20 11.93 -29.99
C THR A 185 9.19 12.11 -28.47
N VAL A 186 9.62 11.08 -27.75
CA VAL A 186 9.80 11.10 -26.30
C VAL A 186 11.17 11.69 -26.00
N ALA A 187 11.23 12.69 -25.10
CA ALA A 187 12.49 13.21 -24.61
C ALA A 187 13.14 12.25 -23.60
N GLY A 188 14.46 12.10 -23.66
CA GLY A 188 15.20 11.21 -22.79
C GLY A 188 16.70 11.43 -22.89
N VAL A 189 17.42 10.84 -21.94
CA VAL A 189 18.88 10.85 -21.89
C VAL A 189 19.38 9.51 -22.41
N ILE A 190 20.33 9.54 -23.34
CA ILE A 190 21.01 8.36 -23.86
C ILE A 190 22.34 8.20 -23.14
N THR A 191 22.59 7.01 -22.60
CA THR A 191 23.88 6.61 -22.05
C THR A 191 24.33 5.32 -22.71
N TYR A 192 25.64 5.08 -22.68
CA TYR A 192 26.25 3.93 -23.30
C TYR A 192 27.31 3.33 -22.38
N SER A 193 27.26 2.01 -22.20
CA SER A 193 28.24 1.26 -21.41
C SER A 193 28.47 -0.12 -22.02
N GLY A 194 29.74 -0.47 -22.25
CA GLY A 194 30.10 -1.76 -22.85
C GLY A 194 29.57 -1.90 -24.28
N SER A 195 28.61 -2.81 -24.48
CA SER A 195 27.88 -3.01 -25.75
C SER A 195 26.40 -2.67 -25.63
N THR A 196 26.00 -1.94 -24.57
CA THR A 196 24.59 -1.65 -24.27
C THR A 196 24.35 -0.15 -24.27
N VAL A 197 23.37 0.27 -25.07
CA VAL A 197 22.81 1.63 -25.04
C VAL A 197 21.57 1.63 -24.16
N SER A 198 21.41 2.69 -23.37
CA SER A 198 20.26 2.92 -22.50
C SER A 198 19.64 4.28 -22.80
N PHE A 199 18.32 4.31 -22.92
CA PHE A 199 17.51 5.51 -23.03
C PHE A 199 16.64 5.63 -21.79
N THR A 200 16.84 6.70 -21.01
CA THR A 200 16.03 7.01 -19.83
C THR A 200 15.12 8.18 -20.16
N PRO A 201 13.78 7.98 -20.24
CA PRO A 201 12.84 9.07 -20.46
C PRO A 201 12.99 10.19 -19.41
N THR A 202 12.91 11.46 -19.82
CA THR A 202 12.99 12.59 -18.87
C THR A 202 11.73 12.74 -18.04
N ASN A 203 10.58 12.38 -18.61
CA ASN A 203 9.27 12.32 -17.96
C ASN A 203 8.78 10.88 -17.95
N LEU A 204 7.91 10.54 -17.00
CA LEU A 204 7.22 9.25 -17.01
C LEU A 204 6.49 9.05 -18.35
N LEU A 205 6.57 7.84 -18.88
CA LEU A 205 5.81 7.43 -20.05
C LEU A 205 4.31 7.49 -19.73
N THR A 206 3.48 7.69 -20.76
CA THR A 206 2.02 7.68 -20.64
C THR A 206 1.53 6.26 -20.43
N ALA A 207 0.53 6.08 -19.56
CA ALA A 207 -0.07 4.77 -19.29
C ALA A 207 -0.82 4.22 -20.52
N ASN A 208 -0.95 2.89 -20.59
CA ASN A 208 -1.68 2.18 -21.65
C ASN A 208 -1.32 2.64 -23.07
N THR A 209 -0.03 2.87 -23.33
CA THR A 209 0.44 3.50 -24.56
C THR A 209 1.48 2.63 -25.23
N VAL A 210 1.35 2.47 -26.56
CA VAL A 210 2.36 1.82 -27.40
C VAL A 210 3.48 2.81 -27.70
N TYR A 211 4.70 2.41 -27.39
CA TYR A 211 5.91 3.11 -27.76
C TYR A 211 6.67 2.33 -28.81
N THR A 212 7.15 3.02 -29.85
CA THR A 212 8.01 2.47 -30.88
C THR A 212 9.42 2.99 -30.68
N VAL A 213 10.37 2.09 -30.58
CA VAL A 213 11.80 2.41 -30.50
C VAL A 213 12.43 2.10 -31.84
N THR A 214 13.31 2.98 -32.30
CA THR A 214 14.06 2.80 -33.54
C THR A 214 15.52 3.11 -33.30
N ILE A 215 16.37 2.17 -33.67
CA ILE A 215 17.81 2.39 -33.83
C ILE A 215 18.11 2.42 -35.32
N THR A 216 18.54 3.55 -35.84
CA THR A 216 18.74 3.76 -37.28
C THR A 216 20.07 3.19 -37.78
N THR A 217 20.21 3.06 -39.09
CA THR A 217 21.50 2.75 -39.75
C THR A 217 22.61 3.78 -39.52
N GLY A 218 22.31 4.96 -38.97
CA GLY A 218 23.33 5.93 -38.56
C GLY A 218 24.08 5.56 -37.28
N ALA A 219 23.66 4.52 -36.55
CA ALA A 219 24.40 3.97 -35.42
C ALA A 219 25.50 3.02 -35.91
N GLU A 220 26.75 3.30 -35.53
CA GLU A 220 27.94 2.60 -36.04
C GLU A 220 28.74 1.90 -34.95
N SER A 221 29.45 0.84 -35.32
CA SER A 221 30.44 0.18 -34.46
C SER A 221 31.65 1.09 -34.21
N THR A 222 32.54 0.72 -33.28
CA THR A 222 33.83 1.41 -33.09
C THR A 222 34.78 1.30 -34.30
N LEU A 223 34.43 0.50 -35.31
CA LEU A 223 35.13 0.34 -36.58
C LEU A 223 34.37 0.98 -37.76
N ASP A 224 33.51 1.97 -37.49
CA ASP A 224 32.75 2.74 -38.48
C ASP A 224 31.80 1.87 -39.36
N THR A 225 31.33 0.74 -38.82
CA THR A 225 30.38 -0.13 -39.52
C THR A 225 28.95 0.14 -39.05
N PRO A 226 28.03 0.59 -39.91
CA PRO A 226 26.63 0.86 -39.53
C PRO A 226 25.83 -0.42 -39.32
N LEU A 227 24.67 -0.30 -38.65
CA LEU A 227 23.64 -1.35 -38.70
C LEU A 227 23.22 -1.62 -40.16
N ALA A 228 22.95 -2.88 -40.50
CA ALA A 228 22.49 -3.26 -41.84
C ALA A 228 21.14 -2.62 -42.24
N ALA A 229 20.26 -2.45 -41.26
CA ALA A 229 18.94 -1.85 -41.41
C ALA A 229 18.53 -1.18 -40.10
N ASN A 230 17.52 -0.32 -40.16
CA ASN A 230 16.91 0.22 -38.95
C ASN A 230 16.36 -0.95 -38.11
N TYR A 231 16.70 -0.99 -36.83
CA TYR A 231 16.13 -1.93 -35.89
C TYR A 231 14.94 -1.28 -35.18
N VAL A 232 13.75 -1.84 -35.36
CA VAL A 232 12.50 -1.29 -34.82
C VAL A 232 11.83 -2.33 -33.93
N TRP A 233 11.44 -1.91 -32.73
CA TRP A 233 10.61 -2.72 -31.85
C TRP A 233 9.60 -1.83 -31.13
N ASN A 234 8.57 -2.45 -30.57
CA ASN A 234 7.57 -1.73 -29.78
C ASN A 234 7.35 -2.39 -28.43
N PHE A 235 6.78 -1.64 -27.50
CA PHE A 235 6.27 -2.14 -26.24
C PHE A 235 5.08 -1.30 -25.79
N THR A 236 4.27 -1.85 -24.89
CA THR A 236 3.09 -1.20 -24.35
C THR A 236 3.23 -1.00 -22.85
N THR A 237 3.11 0.25 -22.40
CA THR A 237 3.08 0.57 -20.97
C THR A 237 1.83 0.04 -20.30
N ALA A 238 1.94 -0.30 -19.01
CA ALA A 238 0.78 -0.77 -18.25
C ALA A 238 -0.30 0.32 -18.13
N ALA A 239 -1.54 -0.11 -18.00
CA ALA A 239 -2.66 0.79 -17.74
C ALA A 239 -2.56 1.40 -16.32
N ALA A 240 -3.11 2.59 -16.16
CA ALA A 240 -3.28 3.18 -14.84
C ALA A 240 -4.26 2.30 -14.02
N PRO A 241 -4.01 2.11 -12.71
CA PRO A 241 -5.00 1.48 -11.85
C PRO A 241 -6.31 2.25 -11.90
N THR A 242 -7.41 1.55 -11.72
CA THR A 242 -8.76 2.12 -11.61
C THR A 242 -9.44 1.49 -10.39
N VAL A 243 -10.39 2.21 -9.78
CA VAL A 243 -11.29 1.61 -8.78
C VAL A 243 -12.43 0.95 -9.52
N THR A 244 -12.58 -0.37 -9.36
CA THR A 244 -13.59 -1.20 -10.04
C THR A 244 -14.89 -1.30 -9.25
N SER A 245 -14.82 -1.22 -7.93
CA SER A 245 -15.99 -1.19 -7.05
C SER A 245 -15.67 -0.51 -5.72
N THR A 246 -16.72 -0.01 -5.06
CA THR A 246 -16.63 0.51 -3.69
C THR A 246 -17.74 -0.07 -2.83
N ASP A 247 -17.47 -0.20 -1.54
CA ASP A 247 -18.50 -0.50 -0.54
C ASP A 247 -18.34 0.46 0.64
N PRO A 248 -19.25 1.41 0.86
CA PRO A 248 -20.52 1.56 0.14
C PRO A 248 -20.38 1.92 -1.34
N LEU A 249 -21.36 1.51 -2.14
CA LEU A 249 -21.49 1.94 -3.53
C LEU A 249 -21.67 3.46 -3.60
N ASN A 250 -21.24 4.07 -4.71
CA ASN A 250 -21.45 5.49 -4.93
C ASN A 250 -22.94 5.85 -4.87
N ASN A 251 -23.28 6.88 -4.09
CA ASN A 251 -24.62 7.34 -3.74
C ASN A 251 -25.47 6.32 -2.95
N ALA A 252 -24.86 5.30 -2.32
CA ALA A 252 -25.59 4.41 -1.42
C ALA A 252 -26.22 5.19 -0.27
N THR A 253 -27.46 4.85 0.08
CA THR A 253 -28.20 5.39 1.22
C THR A 253 -28.43 4.28 2.25
N GLY A 254 -28.71 4.63 3.51
CA GLY A 254 -28.99 3.60 4.52
C GLY A 254 -27.75 2.85 4.99
N VAL A 255 -26.55 3.44 4.81
CA VAL A 255 -25.29 2.79 5.19
C VAL A 255 -25.14 2.74 6.71
N ASN A 256 -24.83 1.56 7.25
CA ASN A 256 -24.61 1.37 8.69
C ASN A 256 -23.57 2.35 9.26
N LEU A 257 -23.79 2.83 10.49
CA LEU A 257 -22.93 3.85 11.10
C LEU A 257 -21.50 3.35 11.41
N ASN A 258 -21.33 2.05 11.61
CA ASN A 258 -20.03 1.39 11.84
C ASN A 258 -19.41 0.82 10.55
N LYS A 259 -19.83 1.30 9.37
CA LYS A 259 -19.40 0.75 8.09
C LYS A 259 -17.90 0.98 7.86
N THR A 260 -17.18 -0.11 7.64
CA THR A 260 -15.86 -0.07 6.98
C THR A 260 -16.05 0.29 5.52
N VAL A 261 -15.40 1.38 5.09
CA VAL A 261 -15.43 1.85 3.71
C VAL A 261 -14.34 1.14 2.92
N THR A 262 -14.64 0.56 1.78
CA THR A 262 -13.68 -0.20 0.96
C THR A 262 -13.71 0.23 -0.50
N ALA A 263 -12.58 0.03 -1.18
CA ALA A 263 -12.43 0.21 -2.61
C ALA A 263 -11.59 -0.92 -3.20
N THR A 264 -12.10 -1.53 -4.26
CA THR A 264 -11.39 -2.57 -5.01
C THR A 264 -10.79 -1.95 -6.27
N PHE A 265 -9.52 -2.27 -6.54
CA PHE A 265 -8.74 -1.77 -7.67
C PHE A 265 -8.66 -2.81 -8.79
N SER A 266 -8.42 -2.36 -10.02
CA SER A 266 -8.23 -3.21 -11.19
C SER A 266 -6.93 -4.01 -11.19
N VAL A 267 -5.94 -3.57 -10.41
CA VAL A 267 -4.63 -4.22 -10.25
C VAL A 267 -4.16 -4.12 -8.81
N PRO A 268 -3.19 -4.95 -8.39
CA PRO A 268 -2.54 -4.79 -7.10
C PRO A 268 -1.88 -3.43 -6.92
N MET A 269 -2.17 -2.79 -5.79
CA MET A 269 -1.60 -1.53 -5.35
C MET A 269 -0.36 -1.73 -4.48
N ASP A 270 0.51 -0.71 -4.42
CA ASP A 270 1.64 -0.62 -3.50
C ASP A 270 1.12 -0.31 -2.09
N PRO A 271 1.33 -1.20 -1.09
CA PRO A 271 0.86 -1.00 0.28
C PRO A 271 1.35 0.28 0.96
N LEU A 272 2.54 0.80 0.59
CA LEU A 272 3.05 2.03 1.18
C LEU A 272 2.34 3.27 0.63
N SER A 273 1.80 3.17 -0.58
CA SER A 273 1.08 4.26 -1.24
C SER A 273 -0.39 4.36 -0.82
N ILE A 274 -0.95 3.34 -0.15
CA ILE A 274 -2.33 3.32 0.36
C ILE A 274 -2.31 3.57 1.86
N ASN A 275 -2.58 4.82 2.27
CA ASN A 275 -2.49 5.25 3.66
C ASN A 275 -3.50 6.38 3.94
N ALA A 276 -3.47 6.93 5.16
CA ALA A 276 -4.42 7.97 5.59
C ALA A 276 -4.36 9.29 4.80
N THR A 277 -3.31 9.53 4.00
CA THR A 277 -3.23 10.70 3.10
C THR A 277 -3.80 10.42 1.71
N THR A 278 -3.80 9.16 1.28
CA THR A 278 -4.23 8.77 -0.07
C THR A 278 -5.59 8.11 -0.11
N PHE A 279 -6.09 7.55 0.99
CA PHE A 279 -7.47 7.11 1.17
C PHE A 279 -8.09 7.86 2.36
N THR A 280 -8.95 8.81 2.05
CA THR A 280 -9.54 9.73 3.02
C THR A 280 -11.06 9.62 3.06
N LEU A 281 -11.66 9.95 4.21
CA LEU A 281 -13.09 10.08 4.40
C LEU A 281 -13.39 11.47 4.99
N ARG A 282 -14.37 12.17 4.42
CA ARG A 282 -14.79 13.51 4.86
C ARG A 282 -16.29 13.61 5.01
N GLN A 283 -16.74 14.52 5.88
CA GLN A 283 -18.11 15.00 5.96
C GLN A 283 -18.07 16.50 5.65
N GLY A 284 -18.53 16.89 4.46
CA GLY A 284 -18.27 18.24 3.93
C GLY A 284 -16.77 18.54 3.90
N THR A 285 -16.33 19.57 4.63
CA THR A 285 -14.91 19.92 4.76
C THR A 285 -14.20 19.18 5.91
N THR A 286 -14.95 18.59 6.84
CA THR A 286 -14.43 17.93 8.05
C THR A 286 -13.77 16.59 7.70
N VAL A 287 -12.54 16.38 8.17
CA VAL A 287 -11.85 15.08 8.05
C VAL A 287 -12.40 14.12 9.08
N ILE A 288 -12.78 12.92 8.65
CA ILE A 288 -13.15 11.83 9.54
C ILE A 288 -11.90 11.00 9.84
N PRO A 289 -11.50 10.84 11.11
CA PRO A 289 -10.36 10.00 11.45
C PRO A 289 -10.70 8.52 11.25
N GLY A 290 -9.76 7.76 10.72
CA GLY A 290 -9.90 6.33 10.50
C GLY A 290 -8.56 5.65 10.26
N VAL A 291 -8.56 4.32 10.36
CA VAL A 291 -7.42 3.48 10.07
C VAL A 291 -7.56 2.96 8.64
N VAL A 292 -6.57 3.27 7.80
CA VAL A 292 -6.45 2.68 6.46
C VAL A 292 -5.67 1.39 6.56
N THR A 293 -6.22 0.30 6.00
CA THR A 293 -5.51 -0.97 5.90
C THR A 293 -5.51 -1.48 4.45
N TYR A 294 -4.34 -1.93 4.02
CA TYR A 294 -4.12 -2.62 2.76
C TYR A 294 -2.86 -3.49 2.92
N THR A 295 -3.04 -4.81 2.92
CA THR A 295 -1.96 -5.79 3.16
C THR A 295 -1.56 -6.55 1.89
N GLY A 296 -2.15 -6.20 0.74
CA GLY A 296 -1.98 -6.87 -0.56
C GLY A 296 -3.33 -7.22 -1.21
N GLY A 297 -3.28 -7.76 -2.43
CA GLY A 297 -4.48 -8.06 -3.21
C GLY A 297 -4.98 -6.85 -4.00
N ASN A 298 -6.29 -6.60 -3.99
CA ASN A 298 -6.92 -5.53 -4.78
C ASN A 298 -7.83 -4.63 -3.94
N THR A 299 -8.05 -4.88 -2.65
CA THR A 299 -9.05 -4.13 -1.86
C THR A 299 -8.39 -3.39 -0.71
N ALA A 300 -8.53 -2.07 -0.69
CA ALA A 300 -8.17 -1.24 0.45
C ALA A 300 -9.40 -0.98 1.33
N SER A 301 -9.18 -0.83 2.63
CA SER A 301 -10.23 -0.47 3.57
C SER A 301 -9.86 0.74 4.43
N PHE A 302 -10.87 1.53 4.76
CA PHE A 302 -10.83 2.63 5.69
C PHE A 302 -11.84 2.32 6.79
N ASN A 303 -11.36 2.13 8.02
CA ASN A 303 -12.19 1.90 9.19
C ASN A 303 -12.25 3.19 10.03
N PRO A 304 -13.39 3.90 10.07
CA PRO A 304 -13.55 5.08 10.93
C PRO A 304 -13.23 4.76 12.40
N VAL A 305 -12.55 5.67 13.11
CA VAL A 305 -12.23 5.48 14.55
C VAL A 305 -13.50 5.46 15.40
N ASN A 306 -14.44 6.35 15.06
CA ASN A 306 -15.75 6.46 15.69
C ASN A 306 -16.83 6.08 14.68
N SER A 307 -17.97 5.59 15.16
CA SER A 307 -19.16 5.43 14.31
C SER A 307 -19.52 6.76 13.64
N LEU A 308 -19.89 6.67 12.37
CA LEU A 308 -20.33 7.79 11.56
C LEU A 308 -21.66 8.34 12.09
N ASN A 309 -21.87 9.64 11.95
CA ASN A 309 -23.11 10.30 12.35
C ASN A 309 -24.25 9.89 11.40
N PRO A 310 -25.47 9.72 11.92
CA PRO A 310 -26.62 9.30 11.11
C PRO A 310 -27.11 10.37 10.15
N GLY A 311 -27.67 9.94 9.03
CA GLY A 311 -28.32 10.80 8.04
C GLY A 311 -27.41 11.78 7.32
N LEU A 312 -26.08 11.66 7.48
CA LEU A 312 -25.11 12.55 6.85
C LEU A 312 -24.50 11.89 5.62
N THR A 313 -24.20 12.72 4.62
CA THR A 313 -23.42 12.31 3.45
C THR A 313 -21.94 12.42 3.76
N TYR A 314 -21.22 11.33 3.50
CA TYR A 314 -19.78 11.22 3.59
C TYR A 314 -19.19 11.07 2.19
N THR A 315 -18.02 11.70 1.99
CA THR A 315 -17.24 11.64 0.76
C THR A 315 -15.96 10.89 1.04
N ALA A 316 -15.81 9.74 0.40
CA ALA A 316 -14.56 9.00 0.38
C ALA A 316 -13.75 9.40 -0.86
N THR A 317 -12.43 9.47 -0.73
CA THR A 317 -11.53 9.84 -1.81
C THR A 317 -10.29 9.00 -1.79
N ILE A 318 -9.97 8.38 -2.93
CA ILE A 318 -8.66 7.81 -3.20
C ILE A 318 -7.92 8.74 -4.16
N THR A 319 -6.80 9.29 -3.71
CA THR A 319 -6.06 10.31 -4.46
C THR A 319 -5.12 9.70 -5.49
N THR A 320 -4.62 10.50 -6.43
CA THR A 320 -3.53 10.13 -7.35
C THR A 320 -2.21 9.77 -6.67
N GLY A 321 -2.08 9.98 -5.35
CA GLY A 321 -0.95 9.47 -4.56
C GLY A 321 -0.95 7.95 -4.40
N ALA A 322 -2.10 7.29 -4.56
CA ALA A 322 -2.22 5.83 -4.58
C ALA A 322 -1.66 5.25 -5.88
N LYS A 323 -0.71 4.30 -5.77
CA LYS A 323 0.04 3.73 -6.90
C LYS A 323 -0.09 2.22 -6.96
N SER A 324 -0.03 1.67 -8.18
CA SER A 324 0.12 0.23 -8.39
C SER A 324 1.47 -0.29 -7.87
N THR A 325 1.64 -1.60 -7.75
CA THR A 325 2.96 -2.21 -7.46
C THR A 325 4.04 -1.87 -8.50
N LEU A 326 3.63 -1.41 -9.68
CA LEU A 326 4.50 -0.92 -10.75
C LEU A 326 4.78 0.59 -10.65
N GLY A 327 4.35 1.25 -9.57
CA GLY A 327 4.55 2.68 -9.31
C GLY A 327 3.62 3.61 -10.09
N ILE A 328 2.59 3.08 -10.74
CA ILE A 328 1.69 3.86 -11.60
C ILE A 328 0.55 4.46 -10.78
N PRO A 329 0.38 5.79 -10.74
CA PRO A 329 -0.69 6.42 -9.98
C PRO A 329 -2.07 6.22 -10.63
N LEU A 330 -3.14 6.36 -9.86
CA LEU A 330 -4.47 6.61 -10.41
C LEU A 330 -4.42 7.80 -11.38
N ALA A 331 -5.13 7.71 -12.50
CA ALA A 331 -5.18 8.79 -13.49
C ALA A 331 -5.83 10.07 -12.93
N ASN A 332 -6.82 9.91 -12.06
CA ASN A 332 -7.53 10.99 -11.37
C ASN A 332 -7.87 10.54 -9.95
N ASN A 333 -8.15 11.49 -9.05
CA ASN A 333 -8.75 11.16 -7.77
C ASN A 333 -10.07 10.42 -8.00
N TYR A 334 -10.25 9.28 -7.34
CA TYR A 334 -11.52 8.56 -7.33
C TYR A 334 -12.33 9.01 -6.12
N VAL A 335 -13.47 9.64 -6.38
CA VAL A 335 -14.34 10.24 -5.36
C VAL A 335 -15.71 9.58 -5.42
N TRP A 336 -16.21 9.15 -4.27
CA TRP A 336 -17.58 8.63 -4.17
C TRP A 336 -18.21 9.08 -2.86
N ASN A 337 -19.53 9.19 -2.89
CA ASN A 337 -20.32 9.60 -1.75
C ASN A 337 -21.20 8.46 -1.27
N PHE A 338 -21.53 8.47 0.01
CA PHE A 338 -22.60 7.63 0.56
C PHE A 338 -23.27 8.35 1.71
N THR A 339 -24.54 8.04 1.95
CA THR A 339 -25.31 8.62 3.05
C THR A 339 -25.55 7.54 4.09
N THR A 340 -25.11 7.81 5.31
CA THR A 340 -25.38 6.93 6.43
C THR A 340 -26.87 6.76 6.63
N ALA A 341 -27.26 5.61 7.17
CA ALA A 341 -28.63 5.42 7.63
C ALA A 341 -28.97 6.60 8.52
N ASN A 342 -30.14 7.19 8.26
CA ASN A 342 -30.82 7.88 9.33
C ASN A 342 -30.89 6.85 10.45
N THR A 343 -30.50 7.24 11.67
CA THR A 343 -31.22 6.66 12.79
C THR A 343 -32.66 6.95 12.45
N VAL A 344 -33.47 5.91 12.21
CA VAL A 344 -34.82 6.01 12.74
C VAL A 344 -34.57 6.33 14.19
N THR A 345 -34.58 7.61 14.54
CA THR A 345 -35.16 7.97 15.80
C THR A 345 -36.53 7.30 15.69
N PRO A 346 -36.85 6.31 16.53
CA PRO A 346 -38.21 6.34 17.03
C PRO A 346 -38.41 7.81 17.40
N THR A 347 -39.46 8.47 16.90
CA THR A 347 -39.96 9.74 17.47
C THR A 347 -39.49 9.80 18.91
N PRO A 348 -38.68 10.78 19.35
CA PRO A 348 -37.99 10.71 20.64
C PRO A 348 -38.99 10.18 21.68
N ILE A 349 -38.90 8.87 21.98
CA ILE A 349 -39.83 8.27 22.91
C ILE A 349 -39.24 8.74 24.20
N VAL A 350 -39.96 9.69 24.78
CA VAL A 350 -39.75 10.14 26.13
C VAL A 350 -39.47 8.90 26.97
N THR A 351 -38.30 8.82 27.58
CA THR A 351 -38.00 7.83 28.62
C THR A 351 -38.80 8.13 29.90
N SER A 352 -40.09 8.45 29.79
CA SER A 352 -40.99 8.60 30.94
C SER A 352 -42.17 7.65 30.74
N GLY A 353 -42.05 6.43 31.23
CA GLY A 353 -43.17 5.50 31.18
C GLY A 353 -42.95 4.17 31.89
N LEU A 354 -41.72 3.68 32.03
CA LEU A 354 -41.49 2.46 32.83
C LEU A 354 -41.39 2.83 34.31
N PHE A 355 -42.53 2.87 35.00
CA PHE A 355 -42.64 3.13 36.44
C PHE A 355 -42.68 1.85 37.29
N PHE A 356 -42.85 0.68 36.66
CA PHE A 356 -42.84 -0.60 37.35
C PHE A 356 -41.44 -1.00 37.83
N GLY A 357 -41.36 -1.34 39.12
CA GLY A 357 -40.24 -2.06 39.71
C GLY A 357 -40.20 -3.52 39.32
N VAL A 358 -41.39 -4.13 39.25
CA VAL A 358 -41.58 -5.53 38.86
C VAL A 358 -42.69 -5.63 37.83
N PHE A 359 -42.46 -6.39 36.77
CA PHE A 359 -43.50 -6.68 35.78
C PHE A 359 -43.52 -8.16 35.38
N GLY A 360 -44.65 -8.83 35.56
CA GLY A 360 -44.81 -10.28 35.34
C GLY A 360 -45.59 -10.64 34.08
N GLY A 361 -45.24 -10.06 32.93
CA GLY A 361 -45.79 -10.42 31.61
C GLY A 361 -47.29 -10.70 31.58
N ASN A 362 -47.69 -11.83 30.99
CA ASN A 362 -49.06 -12.35 31.04
C ASN A 362 -49.20 -13.59 31.96
N ALA A 363 -48.13 -13.98 32.66
CA ALA A 363 -48.09 -15.15 33.54
C ALA A 363 -48.14 -14.80 35.04
N GLY A 364 -48.13 -13.51 35.39
CA GLY A 364 -48.30 -13.03 36.76
C GLY A 364 -47.01 -12.91 37.56
N ILE A 365 -47.16 -12.69 38.87
CA ILE A 365 -46.04 -12.46 39.81
C ILE A 365 -46.28 -13.33 41.04
N THR A 366 -45.26 -14.05 41.49
CA THR A 366 -45.36 -14.93 42.66
C THR A 366 -44.31 -14.58 43.70
N ASN A 367 -44.75 -14.30 44.92
CA ASN A 367 -43.90 -14.26 46.10
C ASN A 367 -44.17 -15.45 47.02
N GLN A 368 -43.09 -16.06 47.53
CA GLN A 368 -43.14 -17.16 48.50
C GLN A 368 -42.36 -16.86 49.80
N GLY A 369 -41.97 -15.60 50.03
CA GLY A 369 -41.24 -15.18 51.23
C GLY A 369 -41.98 -14.15 52.08
N LEU A 370 -41.63 -14.08 53.37
CA LEU A 370 -42.18 -13.12 54.33
C LEU A 370 -41.41 -11.80 54.38
N LEU A 371 -40.18 -11.79 53.87
CA LEU A 371 -39.29 -10.63 53.92
C LEU A 371 -39.22 -9.90 52.58
N SER A 372 -40.11 -10.23 51.63
CA SER A 372 -40.12 -9.60 50.33
C SER A 372 -40.72 -8.20 50.41
N VAL A 373 -40.00 -7.21 49.91
CA VAL A 373 -40.43 -5.81 49.84
C VAL A 373 -40.11 -5.29 48.45
N VAL A 374 -41.12 -4.76 47.76
CA VAL A 374 -40.93 -3.97 46.55
C VAL A 374 -41.16 -2.51 46.94
N ASP A 375 -40.07 -1.75 47.03
CA ASP A 375 -40.13 -0.31 47.21
C ASP A 375 -40.37 0.36 45.85
N GLY A 376 -41.63 0.29 45.42
CA GLY A 376 -42.12 0.78 44.13
C GLY A 376 -43.39 0.06 43.69
N THR A 377 -43.74 0.17 42.41
CA THR A 377 -44.96 -0.43 41.84
C THR A 377 -44.70 -1.81 41.22
N ILE A 378 -45.70 -2.69 41.24
CA ILE A 378 -45.67 -3.95 40.46
C ILE A 378 -46.87 -4.07 39.52
N GLY A 379 -46.68 -4.74 38.38
CA GLY A 379 -47.74 -4.90 37.39
C GLY A 379 -47.69 -6.20 36.60
N THR A 380 -48.84 -6.60 36.05
CA THR A 380 -48.92 -7.69 35.07
C THR A 380 -50.16 -7.50 34.20
N THR A 381 -50.09 -7.97 32.95
CA THR A 381 -51.27 -8.05 32.08
C THR A 381 -52.12 -9.29 32.36
N ALA A 382 -51.69 -10.14 33.29
CA ALA A 382 -52.43 -11.30 33.74
C ALA A 382 -53.62 -10.92 34.64
N ALA A 383 -54.56 -11.84 34.76
CA ALA A 383 -55.63 -11.76 35.76
C ALA A 383 -55.06 -11.67 37.17
N SER A 384 -55.73 -10.92 38.05
CA SER A 384 -55.30 -10.69 39.43
C SER A 384 -55.05 -11.96 40.24
N SER A 385 -55.69 -13.08 39.90
CA SER A 385 -55.50 -14.38 40.54
C SER A 385 -54.10 -14.99 40.30
N LEU A 386 -53.36 -14.48 39.31
CA LEU A 386 -51.97 -14.90 39.01
C LEU A 386 -50.93 -14.03 39.72
N VAL A 387 -51.36 -13.07 40.54
CA VAL A 387 -50.50 -12.41 41.53
C VAL A 387 -50.72 -13.07 42.88
N THR A 388 -49.63 -13.57 43.49
CA THR A 388 -49.69 -14.32 44.75
C THR A 388 -48.61 -13.87 45.73
N GLY A 389 -48.96 -13.87 47.02
CA GLY A 389 -48.03 -13.53 48.09
C GLY A 389 -47.73 -12.04 48.23
N PHE A 390 -48.67 -11.15 47.91
CA PHE A 390 -48.46 -9.71 48.10
C PHE A 390 -49.64 -9.02 48.77
N THR A 391 -49.32 -8.02 49.58
CA THR A 391 -50.25 -6.98 50.03
C THR A 391 -49.83 -5.64 49.43
N ASP A 392 -50.79 -4.93 48.85
CA ASP A 392 -50.62 -3.57 48.34
C ASP A 392 -50.57 -2.58 49.51
N GLY A 393 -49.45 -1.87 49.66
CA GLY A 393 -49.23 -0.90 50.73
C GLY A 393 -50.03 0.40 50.59
N THR A 394 -50.55 0.70 49.39
CA THR A 394 -51.35 1.92 49.14
C THR A 394 -52.84 1.69 49.39
N SER A 395 -53.37 0.56 48.94
CA SER A 395 -54.80 0.24 48.98
C SER A 395 -55.19 -0.75 50.08
N GLY A 396 -54.23 -1.54 50.58
CA GLY A 396 -54.47 -2.67 51.47
C GLY A 396 -54.98 -3.92 50.74
N ASP A 397 -55.06 -3.91 49.41
CA ASP A 397 -55.51 -5.04 48.61
C ASP A 397 -54.59 -6.26 48.80
N VAL A 398 -55.18 -7.45 49.00
CA VAL A 398 -54.45 -8.70 49.26
C VAL A 398 -54.52 -9.63 48.06
N TYR A 399 -53.37 -10.15 47.62
CA TYR A 399 -53.23 -11.02 46.46
C TYR A 399 -52.72 -12.39 46.90
N THR A 400 -53.65 -13.30 47.20
CA THR A 400 -53.40 -14.71 47.57
C THR A 400 -52.28 -14.87 48.61
N VAL A 401 -52.47 -14.26 49.78
CA VAL A 401 -51.51 -14.27 50.90
C VAL A 401 -51.81 -15.42 51.87
N THR A 402 -50.74 -16.03 52.38
CA THR A 402 -50.72 -17.03 53.45
C THR A 402 -49.80 -16.54 54.58
N PRO A 403 -49.78 -17.20 55.74
CA PRO A 403 -48.83 -16.87 56.82
C PRO A 403 -47.35 -17.01 56.46
N LEU A 404 -46.99 -17.51 55.27
CA LEU A 404 -45.61 -17.79 54.86
C LEU A 404 -45.13 -16.99 53.65
N ASN A 405 -45.97 -16.15 53.03
CA ASN A 405 -45.61 -15.48 51.79
C ASN A 405 -46.13 -14.04 51.65
N ASN A 406 -46.35 -13.31 52.74
CA ASN A 406 -46.87 -11.95 52.65
C ASN A 406 -45.76 -10.92 52.36
N GLY A 407 -45.51 -10.62 51.09
CA GLY A 407 -44.64 -9.52 50.67
C GLY A 407 -45.39 -8.18 50.60
N VAL A 408 -44.67 -7.08 50.76
CA VAL A 408 -45.26 -5.72 50.70
C VAL A 408 -44.82 -5.00 49.43
N VAL A 409 -45.76 -4.31 48.78
CA VAL A 409 -45.50 -3.42 47.63
C VAL A 409 -45.86 -2.00 48.03
N THR A 410 -44.91 -1.06 48.05
CA THR A 410 -45.13 0.26 48.64
C THR A 410 -46.02 1.18 47.80
N ASP A 411 -45.95 1.09 46.46
CA ASP A 411 -46.59 2.07 45.56
C ASP A 411 -47.73 1.50 44.69
N GLY A 412 -48.16 0.26 44.95
CA GLY A 412 -49.38 -0.29 44.36
C GLY A 412 -49.19 -1.46 43.40
N ILE A 413 -50.27 -2.23 43.26
CA ILE A 413 -50.34 -3.46 42.46
C ILE A 413 -51.37 -3.31 41.33
N PHE A 414 -50.91 -3.50 40.09
CA PHE A 414 -51.69 -3.24 38.87
C PHE A 414 -51.89 -4.52 38.04
N THR A 415 -53.11 -5.03 38.04
CA THR A 415 -53.49 -6.32 37.40
C THR A 415 -54.82 -6.21 36.68
N ASP A 416 -55.08 -7.17 35.78
CA ASP A 416 -56.41 -7.32 35.18
C ASP A 416 -57.41 -7.94 36.16
N ALA A 417 -58.71 -7.81 35.86
CA ALA A 417 -59.79 -8.44 36.58
C ALA A 417 -59.55 -9.96 36.81
N PRO A 418 -60.14 -10.57 37.84
CA PRO A 418 -61.11 -10.01 38.79
C PRO A 418 -60.46 -9.17 39.91
N ALA A 419 -61.28 -8.65 40.83
CA ALA A 419 -60.81 -7.93 42.02
C ALA A 419 -59.73 -8.74 42.79
N PRO A 420 -58.67 -8.10 43.32
CA PRO A 420 -58.50 -6.64 43.43
C PRO A 420 -58.08 -5.90 42.14
N GLY A 421 -57.81 -6.64 41.06
CA GLY A 421 -57.62 -6.08 39.71
C GLY A 421 -58.91 -5.50 39.11
N ASN A 422 -58.76 -4.63 38.12
CA ASN A 422 -59.88 -4.01 37.41
C ASN A 422 -59.39 -3.40 36.09
N ALA A 423 -60.31 -2.95 35.24
CA ALA A 423 -59.98 -2.42 33.91
C ALA A 423 -59.02 -1.21 33.95
N THR A 424 -59.09 -0.35 34.97
CA THR A 424 -58.18 0.79 35.13
C THR A 424 -56.77 0.30 35.46
N LYS A 425 -56.65 -0.62 36.43
CA LYS A 425 -55.37 -1.26 36.77
C LYS A 425 -54.78 -2.03 35.58
N ALA A 426 -55.62 -2.71 34.80
CA ALA A 426 -55.24 -3.41 33.58
C ALA A 426 -54.68 -2.46 32.52
N ALA A 427 -55.33 -1.30 32.30
CA ALA A 427 -54.86 -0.29 31.36
C ALA A 427 -53.48 0.28 31.77
N THR A 428 -53.28 0.54 33.06
CA THR A 428 -51.99 0.97 33.61
C THR A 428 -50.91 -0.10 33.45
N ALA A 429 -51.24 -1.37 33.71
CA ALA A 429 -50.33 -2.49 33.49
C ALA A 429 -49.95 -2.64 32.01
N LEU A 430 -50.91 -2.50 31.09
CA LEU A 430 -50.64 -2.53 29.65
C LEU A 430 -49.72 -1.38 29.20
N ALA A 431 -49.94 -0.17 29.73
CA ALA A 431 -49.05 0.97 29.46
C ALA A 431 -47.62 0.71 29.92
N GLY A 432 -47.44 0.12 31.11
CA GLY A 432 -46.13 -0.28 31.61
C GLY A 432 -45.47 -1.40 30.80
N LEU A 433 -46.24 -2.38 30.32
CA LEU A 433 -45.70 -3.41 29.41
C LEU A 433 -45.20 -2.81 28.11
N ASN A 434 -45.94 -1.86 27.53
CA ASN A 434 -45.50 -1.18 26.31
C ASN A 434 -44.22 -0.37 26.57
N ALA A 435 -44.14 0.37 27.68
CA ALA A 435 -42.91 1.07 28.07
C ALA A 435 -41.73 0.11 28.31
N ALA A 436 -41.97 -1.07 28.89
CA ALA A 436 -40.97 -2.12 29.07
C ALA A 436 -40.48 -2.69 27.72
N ARG A 437 -41.38 -2.92 26.76
CA ARG A 437 -41.03 -3.36 25.40
C ARG A 437 -40.23 -2.31 24.65
N ASP A 438 -40.62 -1.04 24.77
CA ASP A 438 -39.89 0.08 24.17
C ASP A 438 -38.47 0.15 24.73
N LEU A 439 -38.33 0.06 26.06
CA LEU A 439 -37.02 0.01 26.70
C LEU A 439 -36.21 -1.20 26.21
N TYR A 440 -36.78 -2.41 26.23
CA TYR A 440 -36.14 -3.65 25.79
C TYR A 440 -35.59 -3.53 24.36
N ASN A 441 -36.42 -3.03 23.44
CA ASN A 441 -36.03 -2.82 22.05
C ASN A 441 -34.94 -1.76 21.92
N SER A 442 -35.02 -0.67 22.70
CA SER A 442 -34.04 0.42 22.67
C SER A 442 -32.64 0.00 23.13
N ILE A 443 -32.54 -0.95 24.07
CA ILE A 443 -31.26 -1.47 24.60
C ILE A 443 -30.79 -2.76 23.92
N SER A 444 -31.52 -3.25 22.92
CA SER A 444 -31.21 -4.49 22.22
C SER A 444 -29.91 -4.40 21.41
N PRO A 445 -29.25 -5.54 21.09
CA PRO A 445 -28.09 -5.56 20.19
C PRO A 445 -28.34 -4.93 18.82
N ALA A 446 -29.59 -4.94 18.35
CA ALA A 446 -29.97 -4.34 17.08
C ALA A 446 -29.99 -2.80 17.15
N SER A 447 -30.49 -2.24 18.25
CA SER A 447 -30.59 -0.79 18.46
C SER A 447 -29.30 -0.17 19.02
N MET A 448 -28.52 -0.95 19.76
CA MET A 448 -27.23 -0.56 20.33
C MET A 448 -26.15 -1.58 19.94
N PRO A 449 -25.72 -1.60 18.65
CA PRO A 449 -24.70 -2.52 18.18
C PRO A 449 -23.29 -2.11 18.64
N GLY A 450 -22.39 -3.10 18.72
CA GLY A 450 -20.98 -2.90 19.09
C GLY A 450 -20.71 -3.23 20.56
N GLY A 451 -19.72 -2.55 21.15
CA GLY A 451 -19.28 -2.78 22.52
C GLY A 451 -18.19 -3.85 22.67
N VAL A 452 -17.86 -4.16 23.92
CA VAL A 452 -16.87 -5.18 24.28
C VAL A 452 -17.53 -6.55 24.14
N ALA A 453 -17.04 -7.35 23.20
CA ALA A 453 -17.57 -8.67 22.93
C ALA A 453 -17.08 -9.71 23.95
N ASN A 454 -18.03 -10.45 24.50
CA ASN A 454 -17.87 -11.62 25.35
C ASN A 454 -16.84 -11.45 26.49
N PRO A 455 -16.93 -10.39 27.32
CA PRO A 455 -16.01 -10.18 28.45
C PRO A 455 -16.01 -11.40 29.38
N GLY A 456 -14.81 -11.80 29.83
CA GLY A 456 -14.64 -12.98 30.68
C GLY A 456 -15.20 -14.28 30.06
N ALA A 457 -15.30 -14.33 28.73
CA ALA A 457 -15.95 -15.42 28.00
C ALA A 457 -17.42 -15.67 28.39
N GLY A 458 -18.12 -14.63 28.87
CA GLY A 458 -19.49 -14.71 29.36
C GLY A 458 -19.59 -14.77 30.90
N GLU A 459 -18.49 -15.05 31.60
CA GLU A 459 -18.42 -14.94 33.05
C GLU A 459 -17.97 -13.53 33.46
N LEU A 460 -18.87 -12.76 34.06
CA LEU A 460 -18.59 -11.41 34.53
C LEU A 460 -18.13 -11.36 35.99
N GLY A 461 -18.27 -12.46 36.74
CA GLY A 461 -17.79 -12.56 38.12
C GLY A 461 -16.28 -12.31 38.20
N GLY A 462 -15.87 -11.50 39.16
CA GLY A 462 -14.48 -11.09 39.37
C GLY A 462 -13.99 -9.97 38.45
N LEU A 463 -14.79 -9.53 37.48
CA LEU A 463 -14.41 -8.43 36.59
C LEU A 463 -14.67 -7.06 37.22
N THR A 464 -13.88 -6.07 36.79
CA THR A 464 -14.18 -4.65 36.99
C THR A 464 -14.40 -4.01 35.61
N LEU A 465 -15.61 -3.53 35.35
CA LEU A 465 -16.02 -3.04 34.03
C LEU A 465 -16.27 -1.53 34.04
N ALA A 466 -15.62 -0.83 33.11
CA ALA A 466 -15.86 0.59 32.83
C ALA A 466 -17.26 0.81 32.18
N PRO A 467 -17.75 2.05 32.03
CA PRO A 467 -19.03 2.30 31.38
C PRO A 467 -18.98 1.89 29.90
N GLY A 468 -20.05 1.31 29.37
CA GLY A 468 -20.10 0.85 27.98
C GLY A 468 -21.15 -0.20 27.66
N ILE A 469 -21.07 -0.73 26.44
CA ILE A 469 -21.91 -1.82 25.93
C ILE A 469 -21.11 -3.12 25.99
N TYR A 470 -21.73 -4.19 26.48
CA TYR A 470 -21.15 -5.51 26.68
C TYR A 470 -22.07 -6.57 26.08
N THR A 471 -21.55 -7.38 25.16
CA THR A 471 -22.34 -8.40 24.45
C THR A 471 -21.89 -9.81 24.83
N ALA A 472 -22.83 -10.72 25.10
CA ALA A 472 -22.53 -12.13 25.31
C ALA A 472 -22.59 -12.90 23.98
N SER A 473 -21.81 -13.98 23.86
CA SER A 473 -22.00 -14.94 22.76
C SER A 473 -23.33 -15.69 22.86
N SER A 474 -23.80 -15.93 24.09
CA SER A 474 -25.10 -16.56 24.38
C SER A 474 -25.69 -16.02 25.68
N SER A 475 -24.99 -16.17 26.80
CA SER A 475 -25.47 -15.82 28.14
C SER A 475 -24.41 -15.09 28.94
N PHE A 476 -24.83 -14.38 29.98
CA PHE A 476 -23.93 -13.90 31.03
C PHE A 476 -24.11 -14.70 32.31
N THR A 477 -23.00 -15.02 32.96
CA THR A 477 -22.94 -15.59 34.30
C THR A 477 -22.15 -14.67 35.22
N ILE A 478 -22.55 -14.61 36.49
CA ILE A 478 -21.83 -13.93 37.58
C ILE A 478 -21.82 -14.92 38.74
N THR A 479 -20.99 -15.95 38.63
CA THR A 479 -20.92 -17.03 39.63
C THR A 479 -19.52 -17.18 40.21
N ASN A 480 -18.49 -16.64 39.55
CA ASN A 480 -17.11 -16.69 40.02
C ASN A 480 -16.70 -15.39 40.74
N GLY A 481 -17.49 -15.01 41.75
CA GLY A 481 -17.28 -13.78 42.53
C GLY A 481 -18.11 -12.59 42.03
N ASN A 482 -17.85 -11.43 42.61
CA ASN A 482 -18.64 -10.22 42.36
C ASN A 482 -18.22 -9.50 41.06
N LEU A 483 -19.19 -8.93 40.36
CA LEU A 483 -18.95 -7.97 39.28
C LEU A 483 -18.87 -6.55 39.86
N THR A 484 -17.80 -5.83 39.55
CA THR A 484 -17.62 -4.43 39.94
C THR A 484 -17.82 -3.51 38.74
N LEU A 485 -18.67 -2.50 38.87
CA LEU A 485 -18.91 -1.47 37.86
C LEU A 485 -18.13 -0.20 38.25
N ASN A 486 -17.13 0.16 37.44
CA ASN A 486 -16.29 1.33 37.68
C ASN A 486 -16.78 2.52 36.85
N ALA A 487 -17.45 3.47 37.50
CA ALA A 487 -17.93 4.70 36.88
C ALA A 487 -16.83 5.65 36.36
N ASN A 488 -15.55 5.41 36.70
CA ASN A 488 -14.44 6.34 36.46
C ASN A 488 -14.73 7.77 37.00
N GLY A 489 -15.48 7.86 38.09
CA GLY A 489 -15.87 9.13 38.71
C GLY A 489 -17.14 9.78 38.14
N ASP A 490 -17.77 9.23 37.09
CA ASP A 490 -19.01 9.78 36.52
C ASP A 490 -20.27 9.12 37.12
N PRO A 491 -21.04 9.79 38.00
CA PRO A 491 -22.27 9.23 38.56
C PRO A 491 -23.36 8.95 37.52
N ASN A 492 -23.25 9.53 36.32
CA ASN A 492 -24.18 9.31 35.20
C ASN A 492 -23.69 8.27 34.19
N ALA A 493 -22.58 7.59 34.49
CA ALA A 493 -22.05 6.50 33.69
C ALA A 493 -23.12 5.43 33.41
N LYS A 494 -23.10 4.87 32.20
CA LYS A 494 -24.08 3.88 31.74
C LYS A 494 -23.44 2.55 31.36
N TRP A 495 -24.15 1.47 31.67
CA TRP A 495 -23.78 0.11 31.29
C TRP A 495 -24.95 -0.58 30.60
N TYR A 496 -24.65 -1.21 29.47
CA TYR A 496 -25.61 -2.01 28.72
C TYR A 496 -25.06 -3.42 28.56
N PHE A 497 -25.67 -4.38 29.26
CA PHE A 497 -25.35 -5.79 29.15
C PHE A 497 -26.38 -6.48 28.27
N GLN A 498 -25.93 -7.06 27.17
CA GLN A 498 -26.77 -7.69 26.17
C GLN A 498 -26.50 -9.20 26.10
N ALA A 499 -27.39 -9.98 26.73
CA ALA A 499 -27.37 -11.44 26.71
C ALA A 499 -28.47 -11.97 25.75
N PRO A 500 -28.11 -12.57 24.61
CA PRO A 500 -29.08 -13.16 23.68
C PRO A 500 -29.95 -14.27 24.27
N SER A 501 -29.47 -14.94 25.33
CA SER A 501 -30.19 -16.00 26.04
C SER A 501 -30.38 -15.60 27.51
N THR A 502 -29.59 -16.14 28.44
CA THR A 502 -29.85 -16.05 29.88
C THR A 502 -28.90 -15.09 30.60
N LEU A 503 -29.35 -14.63 31.77
CA LEU A 503 -28.50 -14.03 32.81
C LEU A 503 -28.59 -14.88 34.07
N THR A 504 -27.45 -15.31 34.60
CA THR A 504 -27.37 -16.01 35.88
C THR A 504 -26.45 -15.25 36.83
N VAL A 505 -26.95 -14.83 37.99
CA VAL A 505 -26.17 -14.18 39.04
C VAL A 505 -26.23 -15.06 40.27
N GLY A 506 -25.08 -15.54 40.76
CA GLY A 506 -25.02 -16.51 41.85
C GLY A 506 -25.63 -17.87 41.49
N ASP A 507 -25.05 -18.93 42.06
CA ASP A 507 -25.53 -20.30 41.88
C ASP A 507 -25.77 -20.99 43.23
N SER A 508 -24.87 -21.86 43.65
CA SER A 508 -24.72 -22.43 44.98
C SER A 508 -24.35 -21.41 46.05
N MET A 509 -23.74 -20.28 45.65
CA MET A 509 -23.43 -19.16 46.54
C MET A 509 -23.90 -17.83 45.91
N PRO A 510 -24.33 -16.85 46.72
CA PRO A 510 -24.73 -15.55 46.20
C PRO A 510 -23.53 -14.80 45.60
N SER A 511 -23.78 -14.09 44.51
CA SER A 511 -22.85 -13.12 43.92
C SER A 511 -23.49 -11.74 43.87
N SER A 512 -22.65 -10.71 43.77
CA SER A 512 -23.11 -9.32 43.75
C SER A 512 -22.59 -8.54 42.55
N VAL A 513 -23.39 -7.57 42.13
CA VAL A 513 -23.01 -6.48 41.23
C VAL A 513 -22.93 -5.21 42.07
N THR A 514 -21.79 -4.54 42.10
CA THR A 514 -21.58 -3.35 42.93
C THR A 514 -20.90 -2.24 42.15
N PHE A 515 -21.12 -0.98 42.54
CA PHE A 515 -20.34 0.15 42.03
C PHE A 515 -19.02 0.27 42.77
N LEU A 516 -17.92 0.49 42.04
CA LEU A 516 -16.63 0.79 42.63
C LEU A 516 -16.74 2.09 43.45
N ASN A 517 -16.35 2.01 44.72
CA ASN A 517 -16.42 3.13 45.68
C ASN A 517 -17.83 3.73 45.87
N GLY A 518 -18.88 2.99 45.50
CA GLY A 518 -20.27 3.47 45.60
C GLY A 518 -20.64 4.55 44.58
N VAL A 519 -19.78 4.85 43.61
CA VAL A 519 -20.05 5.86 42.57
C VAL A 519 -20.75 5.21 41.39
N GLY A 520 -22.04 5.50 41.22
CA GLY A 520 -22.84 5.07 40.09
C GLY A 520 -24.33 5.15 40.40
N ASN A 521 -25.17 5.02 39.37
CA ASN A 521 -26.61 5.08 39.49
C ASN A 521 -27.25 3.79 38.94
N PRO A 522 -28.01 3.01 39.75
CA PRO A 522 -28.71 1.82 39.28
C PRO A 522 -29.65 2.06 38.09
N ASN A 523 -30.22 3.27 37.94
CA ASN A 523 -31.03 3.65 36.77
C ASN A 523 -30.26 3.57 35.45
N ASN A 524 -28.93 3.64 35.48
CA ASN A 524 -28.07 3.69 34.31
C ASN A 524 -27.44 2.32 33.96
N VAL A 525 -27.81 1.25 34.66
CA VAL A 525 -27.36 -0.12 34.36
C VAL A 525 -28.53 -0.88 33.75
N TYR A 526 -28.34 -1.45 32.57
CA TYR A 526 -29.38 -2.17 31.83
C TYR A 526 -28.94 -3.57 31.47
N TRP A 527 -29.82 -4.54 31.69
CA TRP A 527 -29.64 -5.94 31.34
C TRP A 527 -30.71 -6.35 30.35
N TYR A 528 -30.34 -6.42 29.07
CA TYR A 528 -31.13 -7.04 28.02
C TYR A 528 -30.93 -8.55 28.10
N VAL A 529 -32.02 -9.30 28.32
CA VAL A 529 -31.99 -10.76 28.45
C VAL A 529 -32.99 -11.38 27.46
N GLY A 530 -32.48 -12.16 26.51
CA GLY A 530 -33.28 -12.75 25.43
C GLY A 530 -34.24 -13.84 25.89
N THR A 531 -33.96 -14.49 27.01
CA THR A 531 -34.84 -15.49 27.63
C THR A 531 -35.07 -15.16 29.10
N ALA A 532 -34.48 -15.90 30.03
CA ALA A 532 -34.75 -15.78 31.47
C ALA A 532 -33.54 -15.27 32.26
N ALA A 533 -33.81 -14.51 33.31
CA ALA A 533 -32.82 -14.09 34.29
C ALA A 533 -33.03 -14.81 35.64
N VAL A 534 -31.97 -15.37 36.21
CA VAL A 534 -31.97 -16.03 37.52
C VAL A 534 -30.98 -15.32 38.43
N ILE A 535 -31.49 -14.71 39.50
CA ILE A 535 -30.73 -13.85 40.41
C ILE A 535 -30.70 -14.50 41.79
N ASN A 536 -29.48 -14.83 42.23
CA ASN A 536 -29.10 -15.45 43.48
C ASN A 536 -30.08 -16.54 43.92
N TYR A 537 -30.15 -17.63 43.15
CA TYR A 537 -31.10 -18.72 43.40
C TYR A 537 -30.94 -19.32 44.82
N ALA A 538 -29.71 -19.40 45.34
CA ALA A 538 -29.43 -19.80 46.74
C ALA A 538 -29.81 -18.75 47.82
N GLY A 539 -30.32 -17.57 47.41
CA GLY A 539 -30.62 -16.45 48.30
C GLY A 539 -29.40 -15.60 48.64
N GLY A 540 -29.62 -14.37 49.09
CA GLY A 540 -28.54 -13.42 49.40
C GLY A 540 -28.08 -12.58 48.20
N GLY A 541 -27.00 -11.82 48.41
CA GLY A 541 -26.32 -11.01 47.38
C GLY A 541 -27.07 -9.74 46.96
N VAL A 542 -26.36 -8.90 46.20
CA VAL A 542 -26.88 -7.60 45.71
C VAL A 542 -26.79 -7.54 44.19
N MET A 543 -27.91 -7.31 43.51
CA MET A 543 -27.98 -7.05 42.09
C MET A 543 -28.21 -5.57 41.82
N VAL A 544 -27.61 -5.04 40.76
CA VAL A 544 -27.74 -3.64 40.33
C VAL A 544 -28.19 -3.58 38.88
N GLY A 545 -29.21 -2.77 38.62
CA GLY A 545 -29.65 -2.41 37.28
C GLY A 545 -31.05 -2.89 36.93
N ASN A 546 -31.47 -2.48 35.74
CA ASN A 546 -32.78 -2.75 35.19
C ASN A 546 -32.71 -4.02 34.35
N ILE A 547 -33.28 -5.11 34.87
CA ILE A 547 -33.36 -6.39 34.19
C ILE A 547 -34.63 -6.41 33.36
N ILE A 548 -34.48 -6.51 32.04
CA ILE A 548 -35.60 -6.69 31.12
C ILE A 548 -35.37 -8.00 30.36
N ALA A 549 -36.13 -9.02 30.76
CA ALA A 549 -36.07 -10.37 30.24
C ALA A 549 -37.33 -10.70 29.44
N ASN A 550 -37.17 -11.42 28.33
CA ASN A 550 -38.34 -11.82 27.54
C ASN A 550 -39.18 -12.89 28.24
N SER A 551 -38.53 -13.90 28.84
CA SER A 551 -39.14 -15.18 29.24
C SER A 551 -39.06 -15.48 30.74
N GLY A 552 -38.77 -14.50 31.59
CA GLY A 552 -38.98 -14.62 33.05
C GLY A 552 -37.85 -14.03 33.88
N VAL A 553 -38.15 -13.68 35.13
CA VAL A 553 -37.15 -13.30 36.13
C VAL A 553 -37.41 -14.06 37.42
N THR A 554 -36.39 -14.75 37.93
CA THR A 554 -36.45 -15.44 39.22
C THR A 554 -35.43 -14.83 40.17
N LEU A 555 -35.88 -14.40 41.35
CA LEU A 555 -35.02 -13.85 42.40
C LEU A 555 -35.14 -14.72 43.65
N SER A 556 -34.09 -15.45 43.99
CA SER A 556 -34.11 -16.45 45.08
C SER A 556 -35.10 -17.61 44.86
N SER A 557 -34.72 -18.80 45.32
CA SER A 557 -35.55 -19.99 45.18
C SER A 557 -36.61 -20.12 46.28
N PRO A 558 -37.72 -20.86 46.03
CA PRO A 558 -38.72 -21.22 47.04
C PRO A 558 -38.15 -21.89 48.30
N ALA A 559 -37.01 -22.57 48.18
CA ALA A 559 -36.33 -23.23 49.31
C ALA A 559 -35.82 -22.23 50.35
N ASN A 560 -35.71 -20.94 50.02
CA ASN A 560 -35.21 -19.90 50.92
C ASN A 560 -36.32 -19.21 51.74
N SER A 561 -37.58 -19.63 51.61
CA SER A 561 -38.73 -19.01 52.29
C SER A 561 -38.61 -18.97 53.82
N THR A 562 -37.91 -19.94 54.42
CA THR A 562 -37.67 -20.04 55.86
C THR A 562 -36.31 -19.50 56.31
N ASN A 563 -35.46 -19.06 55.38
CA ASN A 563 -34.12 -18.55 55.66
C ASN A 563 -34.11 -17.01 55.67
N PRO A 564 -33.41 -16.35 56.61
CA PRO A 564 -33.27 -14.89 56.64
C PRO A 564 -32.42 -14.26 55.51
N PHE A 565 -31.85 -15.02 54.57
CA PHE A 565 -31.04 -14.45 53.50
C PHE A 565 -31.86 -13.62 52.51
N LEU A 566 -31.55 -12.33 52.43
CA LEU A 566 -32.21 -11.38 51.53
C LEU A 566 -31.44 -11.23 50.22
N THR A 567 -32.13 -11.47 49.10
CA THR A 567 -31.65 -11.03 47.79
C THR A 567 -32.08 -9.59 47.58
N VAL A 568 -31.11 -8.69 47.33
CA VAL A 568 -31.39 -7.26 47.11
C VAL A 568 -31.22 -6.95 45.63
N LEU A 569 -32.19 -6.27 45.03
CA LEU A 569 -32.11 -5.70 43.69
C LEU A 569 -32.26 -4.18 43.79
N ASN A 570 -31.22 -3.44 43.45
CA ASN A 570 -31.30 -2.01 43.22
C ASN A 570 -31.57 -1.80 41.73
N GLY A 571 -32.84 -1.63 41.35
CA GLY A 571 -33.24 -1.61 39.95
C GLY A 571 -34.63 -2.17 39.71
N ARG A 572 -34.80 -2.87 38.58
CA ARG A 572 -36.09 -3.38 38.11
C ARG A 572 -36.00 -4.84 37.68
N ALA A 573 -37.06 -5.62 37.92
CA ALA A 573 -37.20 -7.01 37.51
C ALA A 573 -38.40 -7.15 36.55
N ILE A 574 -38.14 -7.09 35.26
CA ILE A 574 -39.18 -7.02 34.22
C ILE A 574 -39.14 -8.28 33.37
N SER A 575 -40.26 -9.00 33.31
CA SER A 575 -40.54 -10.03 32.32
C SER A 575 -41.60 -9.55 31.32
N LEU A 576 -41.28 -9.62 30.03
CA LEU A 576 -42.19 -9.16 28.98
C LEU A 576 -43.32 -10.15 28.67
N VAL A 577 -43.07 -11.45 28.86
CA VAL A 577 -44.01 -12.51 28.52
C VAL A 577 -44.33 -13.38 29.73
N ALA A 578 -43.31 -13.89 30.43
CA ALA A 578 -43.50 -14.85 31.51
C ALA A 578 -43.63 -14.17 32.89
N SER A 579 -43.52 -14.98 33.95
CA SER A 579 -43.72 -14.51 35.31
C SER A 579 -42.44 -13.92 35.91
N VAL A 580 -42.64 -13.14 36.97
CA VAL A 580 -41.57 -12.83 37.92
C VAL A 580 -41.84 -13.59 39.21
N THR A 581 -40.85 -14.34 39.69
CA THR A 581 -40.94 -15.12 40.92
C THR A 581 -39.89 -14.65 41.92
N MET A 582 -40.27 -14.44 43.18
CA MET A 582 -39.33 -14.00 44.20
C MET A 582 -39.57 -14.59 45.58
N VAL A 583 -38.52 -14.62 46.39
CA VAL A 583 -38.56 -15.11 47.78
C VAL A 583 -37.60 -14.29 48.62
N ASN A 584 -38.09 -13.71 49.73
CA ASN A 584 -37.29 -12.91 50.66
C ASN A 584 -36.40 -11.92 49.91
N THR A 585 -37.01 -11.14 49.02
CA THR A 585 -36.32 -10.26 48.08
C THR A 585 -36.69 -8.80 48.31
N VAL A 586 -35.70 -7.93 48.43
CA VAL A 586 -35.90 -6.48 48.50
C VAL A 586 -35.59 -5.87 47.13
N ILE A 587 -36.56 -5.19 46.54
CA ILE A 587 -36.39 -4.48 45.26
C ILE A 587 -36.52 -3.00 45.53
N ASN A 588 -35.40 -2.28 45.46
CA ASN A 588 -35.36 -0.82 45.58
C ASN A 588 -35.50 -0.22 44.18
N VAL A 589 -36.69 0.27 43.87
CA VAL A 589 -36.98 0.81 42.54
C VAL A 589 -36.40 2.23 42.44
N PRO A 590 -35.48 2.48 41.50
CA PRO A 590 -34.87 3.80 41.40
C PRO A 590 -35.84 4.80 40.76
N ASN A 591 -35.92 5.99 41.38
CA ASN A 591 -36.81 7.11 41.00
C ASN A 591 -36.63 7.61 39.57
#